data_AF-A0A9E3VAL3-F1
#
_entry.id   AF-A0A9E3VAL3-F1
#
_cell.length_a   1.000
_cell.length_b   1.000
_cell.length_c   1.000
_cell.angle_alpha   90.00
_cell.angle_beta   90.00
_cell.angle_gamma   90.00
#
_symmetry.space_group_name_H-M   'P 1'
#
loop_
_entity.id
_entity.type
_entity.pdbx_description
1 polymer ?
#
loop_
_entity_poly.entity_id
_entity_poly.type
_entity_poly.pdbx_seq_one_letter_code
_entity_poly.pdbx_strand_id
1 'polypeptide(L)'
;MRLLPVLALTWVACGASSGTMQQANTLYFWKVTSSDVVFGACSDNANFRAGQKPIEFTDKTYFAYKVDSTGKKATAQNCTARDASACTATTTVFDITGNQLVTTSSSKAPIPGSTCSIADLVTTTATDSGNTGTLELMHTYSLVDDQAACDSIDNSLKTQSPNGLGIQGCVITFKLGLTKG
;
A
#
# COMPACT_ATOMS: atom_id res chain seq x y z
N MET A 1 70.76 -5.44 3.05
CA MET A 1 69.66 -6.25 3.60
C MET A 1 68.43 -5.95 2.75
N ARG A 2 67.93 -6.93 2.01
CA ARG A 2 66.71 -6.84 1.17
C ARG A 2 65.49 -6.84 2.07
N LEU A 3 64.44 -6.09 1.71
CA LEU A 3 63.10 -6.62 1.43
C LEU A 3 62.20 -5.56 0.79
N LEU A 4 61.42 -6.04 -0.17
CA LEU A 4 60.49 -5.40 -1.11
C LEU A 4 59.18 -4.92 -0.42
N PRO A 5 58.31 -4.15 -1.12
CA PRO A 5 57.19 -3.43 -0.55
C PRO A 5 56.01 -4.34 -0.25
N VAL A 6 55.26 -4.04 0.82
CA VAL A 6 53.96 -4.68 1.07
C VAL A 6 52.87 -3.79 0.51
N LEU A 7 52.43 -4.21 -0.67
CA LEU A 7 51.12 -3.94 -1.24
C LEU A 7 50.05 -4.38 -0.22
N ALA A 8 49.32 -3.45 0.37
CA ALA A 8 48.09 -3.77 1.10
C ALA A 8 46.91 -3.61 0.12
N LEU A 9 46.62 -4.69 -0.60
CA LEU A 9 45.34 -4.87 -1.27
C LEU A 9 44.27 -5.22 -0.22
N THR A 10 43.10 -4.63 -0.44
CA THR A 10 41.74 -5.06 -0.01
C THR A 10 41.48 -4.99 1.50
N TRP A 11 40.30 -4.61 1.98
CA TRP A 11 38.96 -4.85 1.44
C TRP A 11 38.15 -3.55 1.46
N VAL A 12 37.74 -3.05 0.29
CA VAL A 12 36.46 -2.36 0.22
C VAL A 12 35.46 -3.42 0.62
N ALA A 13 34.81 -3.25 1.76
CA ALA A 13 33.63 -4.03 2.05
C ALA A 13 32.63 -3.75 0.92
N CYS A 14 32.66 -4.56 -0.13
CA CYS A 14 31.47 -5.00 -0.82
C CYS A 14 30.65 -5.74 0.23
N GLY A 15 30.05 -4.99 1.16
CA GLY A 15 28.84 -5.44 1.81
C GLY A 15 27.87 -5.66 0.66
N ALA A 16 27.47 -6.91 0.48
CA ALA A 16 26.40 -7.27 -0.43
C ALA A 16 25.31 -6.20 -0.30
N SER A 17 24.96 -5.51 -1.39
CA SER A 17 23.81 -4.62 -1.35
C SER A 17 22.59 -5.52 -1.16
N SER A 18 22.22 -5.73 0.10
CA SER A 18 20.83 -5.93 0.47
C SER A 18 20.14 -4.63 0.08
N GLY A 19 19.86 -4.46 -1.22
CA GLY A 19 19.33 -3.22 -1.77
C GLY A 19 18.03 -2.93 -1.07
N THR A 20 18.04 -1.88 -0.24
CA THR A 20 16.84 -1.28 0.29
C THR A 20 16.00 -0.80 -0.89
N MET A 21 14.68 -0.72 -0.72
CA MET A 21 13.70 -0.11 -1.63
C MET A 21 14.01 1.35 -2.09
N GLN A 22 15.21 1.90 -1.86
CA GLN A 22 15.39 3.33 -1.58
C GLN A 22 16.63 3.96 -2.22
N GLN A 23 17.29 3.28 -3.16
CA GLN A 23 18.38 3.92 -3.90
C GLN A 23 17.81 5.08 -4.70
N ALA A 24 18.36 6.28 -4.48
CA ALA A 24 17.95 7.49 -5.19
C ALA A 24 17.98 7.28 -6.72
N ASN A 25 17.03 7.91 -7.41
CA ASN A 25 16.84 7.82 -8.86
C ASN A 25 16.62 6.39 -9.41
N THR A 26 16.30 5.41 -8.56
CA THR A 26 16.14 4.02 -8.98
C THR A 26 14.67 3.65 -9.14
N LEU A 27 14.38 2.90 -10.21
CA LEU A 27 13.07 2.31 -10.48
C LEU A 27 13.05 0.88 -9.96
N TYR A 28 12.04 0.54 -9.16
CA TYR A 28 11.86 -0.78 -8.58
C TYR A 28 10.61 -1.45 -9.11
N PHE A 29 10.66 -2.78 -9.21
CA PHE A 29 9.54 -3.64 -9.57
C PHE A 29 9.42 -4.76 -8.55
N TRP A 30 8.25 -4.86 -7.94
CA TRP A 30 7.91 -5.90 -6.97
C TRP A 30 6.78 -6.73 -7.54
N LYS A 31 7.03 -8.01 -7.78
CA LYS A 31 6.00 -8.94 -8.26
C LYS A 31 4.99 -9.18 -7.15
N VAL A 32 3.70 -9.07 -7.47
CA VAL A 32 2.63 -9.46 -6.56
C VAL A 32 2.48 -10.98 -6.57
N THR A 33 2.46 -11.58 -5.38
CA THR A 33 2.48 -13.04 -5.19
C THR A 33 1.29 -13.58 -4.40
N SER A 34 0.67 -12.74 -3.57
CA SER A 34 -0.55 -13.07 -2.85
C SER A 34 -1.40 -11.81 -2.67
N SER A 35 -2.68 -12.03 -2.38
CA SER A 35 -3.65 -10.99 -2.09
C SER A 35 -4.64 -11.51 -1.06
N ASP A 36 -4.88 -10.73 -0.02
CA ASP A 36 -5.79 -11.06 1.06
C ASP A 36 -6.56 -9.81 1.53
N VAL A 37 -7.68 -10.03 2.21
CA VAL A 37 -8.51 -8.98 2.81
C VAL A 37 -8.74 -9.31 4.29
N VAL A 38 -8.35 -8.38 5.15
CA VAL A 38 -8.52 -8.49 6.60
C VAL A 38 -9.53 -7.45 7.05
N PHE A 39 -10.53 -7.90 7.81
CA PHE A 39 -11.57 -7.04 8.35
C PHE A 39 -11.34 -6.79 9.83
N GLY A 40 -11.35 -5.52 10.23
CA GLY A 40 -11.45 -5.10 11.63
C GLY A 40 -12.90 -5.11 12.12
N ALA A 41 -13.24 -4.13 12.95
CA ALA A 41 -14.61 -3.95 13.46
C ALA A 41 -15.56 -3.42 12.37
N CYS A 42 -15.99 -4.30 11.49
CA CYS A 42 -16.79 -3.98 10.30
C CYS A 42 -18.06 -4.84 10.23
N SER A 43 -19.09 -4.34 9.57
CA SER A 43 -20.31 -5.09 9.24
C SER A 43 -20.02 -6.44 8.59
N ASP A 44 -20.70 -7.49 9.05
CA ASP A 44 -20.77 -8.82 8.44
C ASP A 44 -21.96 -8.98 7.49
N ASN A 45 -22.62 -7.87 7.12
CA ASN A 45 -23.66 -7.92 6.10
C ASN A 45 -23.11 -8.52 4.80
N ALA A 46 -23.79 -9.52 4.25
CA ALA A 46 -23.30 -10.29 3.11
C ALA A 46 -23.05 -9.43 1.86
N ASN A 47 -23.90 -8.43 1.59
CA ASN A 47 -23.73 -7.54 0.44
C ASN A 47 -22.50 -6.64 0.62
N PHE A 48 -22.27 -6.15 1.84
CA PHE A 48 -21.08 -5.39 2.17
C PHE A 48 -19.81 -6.24 2.00
N ARG A 49 -19.77 -7.44 2.59
CA ARG A 49 -18.63 -8.37 2.48
C ARG A 49 -18.35 -8.81 1.05
N ALA A 50 -19.39 -9.05 0.25
CA ALA A 50 -19.25 -9.45 -1.15
C ALA A 50 -18.54 -8.40 -2.03
N GLY A 51 -18.61 -7.12 -1.64
CA GLY A 51 -17.90 -6.03 -2.33
C GLY A 51 -16.42 -5.89 -1.94
N GLN A 52 -15.97 -6.57 -0.89
CA GLN A 52 -14.65 -6.40 -0.29
C GLN A 52 -13.81 -7.67 -0.51
N LYS A 53 -13.39 -7.89 -1.76
CA LYS A 53 -12.63 -9.08 -2.18
C LYS A 53 -11.14 -8.79 -2.25
N PRO A 54 -10.27 -9.81 -2.06
CA PRO A 54 -8.86 -9.67 -2.37
C PRO A 54 -8.65 -9.07 -3.76
N ILE A 55 -7.69 -8.16 -3.88
CA ILE A 55 -7.32 -7.51 -5.14
C ILE A 55 -6.88 -8.60 -6.12
N GLU A 56 -7.51 -8.65 -7.29
CA GLU A 56 -7.14 -9.59 -8.34
C GLU A 56 -5.76 -9.25 -8.91
N PHE A 57 -4.94 -10.28 -9.14
CA PHE A 57 -3.61 -10.12 -9.72
C PHE A 57 -3.26 -11.33 -10.59
N THR A 58 -2.30 -11.13 -11.48
CA THR A 58 -1.76 -12.16 -12.37
C THR A 58 -0.26 -12.32 -12.13
N ASP A 59 0.37 -13.27 -12.79
CA ASP A 59 1.82 -13.43 -12.82
C ASP A 59 2.58 -12.22 -13.40
N LYS A 60 1.86 -11.30 -14.06
CA LYS A 60 2.36 -10.06 -14.65
C LYS A 60 1.99 -8.80 -13.85
N THR A 61 1.42 -8.95 -12.65
CA THR A 61 1.09 -7.80 -11.81
C THR A 61 2.29 -7.40 -10.96
N TYR A 62 2.67 -6.12 -11.04
CA TYR A 62 3.80 -5.55 -10.30
C TYR A 62 3.39 -4.28 -9.57
N PHE A 63 3.92 -4.10 -8.37
CA PHE A 63 4.02 -2.80 -7.74
C PHE A 63 5.34 -2.15 -8.20
N ALA A 64 5.23 -1.02 -8.91
CA ALA A 64 6.38 -0.30 -9.44
C ALA A 64 6.42 1.14 -8.90
N TYR A 65 7.61 1.61 -8.55
CA TYR A 65 7.81 2.98 -8.09
C TYR A 65 9.23 3.45 -8.40
N LYS A 66 9.38 4.76 -8.60
CA LYS A 66 10.68 5.40 -8.81
C LYS A 66 11.01 6.28 -7.61
N VAL A 67 12.18 6.06 -7.04
CA VAL A 67 12.73 6.89 -5.97
C VAL A 67 13.25 8.19 -6.58
N ASP A 68 12.97 9.32 -5.92
CA ASP A 68 13.45 10.62 -6.34
C ASP A 68 14.97 10.77 -6.16
N SER A 69 15.52 11.92 -6.54
CA SER A 69 16.95 12.20 -6.40
C SER A 69 17.39 12.38 -4.94
N THR A 70 16.46 12.61 -4.02
CA THR A 70 16.75 12.84 -2.60
C THR A 70 16.76 11.54 -1.79
N GLY A 71 16.20 10.46 -2.32
CA GLY A 71 16.00 9.20 -1.60
C GLY A 71 14.92 9.29 -0.53
N LYS A 72 14.12 10.36 -0.51
CA LYS A 72 13.10 10.60 0.54
C LYS A 72 11.68 10.38 0.06
N LYS A 73 11.45 10.43 -1.26
CA LYS A 73 10.14 10.17 -1.86
C LYS A 73 10.24 9.13 -2.96
N ALA A 74 9.14 8.42 -3.16
CA ALA A 74 8.96 7.51 -4.28
C ALA A 74 7.64 7.82 -4.98
N THR A 75 7.64 7.86 -6.31
CA THR A 75 6.41 8.03 -7.09
C THR A 75 6.01 6.69 -7.68
N ALA A 76 4.77 6.24 -7.42
CA ALA A 76 4.24 5.03 -8.04
C ALA A 76 4.25 5.17 -9.56
N GLN A 77 4.57 4.09 -10.26
CA GLN A 77 4.66 4.06 -11.71
C GLN A 77 3.57 3.15 -12.28
N ASN A 78 3.00 3.56 -13.41
CA ASN A 78 2.22 2.68 -14.27
C ASN A 78 3.12 2.20 -15.41
N CYS A 79 3.30 0.89 -15.54
CA CYS A 79 4.26 0.29 -16.46
C CYS A 79 3.60 -0.78 -17.33
N THR A 80 3.88 -0.77 -18.64
CA THR A 80 3.40 -1.81 -19.57
C THR A 80 4.39 -2.97 -19.72
N ALA A 81 5.63 -2.77 -19.29
CA ALA A 81 6.69 -3.77 -19.22
C ALA A 81 7.62 -3.49 -18.03
N ARG A 82 8.48 -4.45 -17.68
CA ARG A 82 9.52 -4.29 -16.65
C ARG A 82 10.73 -3.51 -17.18
N ASP A 83 10.47 -2.34 -17.72
CA ASP A 83 11.48 -1.45 -18.30
C ASP A 83 11.15 0.00 -17.94
N ALA A 84 12.17 0.78 -17.62
CA ALA A 84 12.02 2.19 -17.27
C ALA A 84 11.41 3.02 -18.40
N SER A 85 11.70 2.67 -19.66
CA SER A 85 11.11 3.37 -20.81
C SER A 85 9.61 3.10 -20.99
N ALA A 86 9.11 1.99 -20.42
CA ALA A 86 7.73 1.55 -20.47
C ALA A 86 6.90 2.02 -19.26
N CYS A 87 7.48 2.85 -18.39
CA CYS A 87 6.86 3.34 -17.17
C CYS A 87 6.52 4.83 -17.25
N THR A 88 5.38 5.19 -16.69
CA THR A 88 4.92 6.57 -16.53
C THR A 88 4.59 6.85 -15.07
N ALA A 89 4.98 8.03 -14.59
CA ALA A 89 4.69 8.44 -13.22
C ALA A 89 3.19 8.63 -13.00
N THR A 90 2.69 8.16 -11.87
CA THR A 90 1.33 8.44 -11.39
C THR A 90 1.32 9.67 -10.48
N THR A 91 0.15 10.03 -9.96
CA THR A 91 0.00 11.08 -8.95
C THR A 91 0.30 10.60 -7.53
N THR A 92 0.43 9.29 -7.31
CA THR A 92 0.68 8.71 -5.99
C THR A 92 2.14 8.84 -5.62
N VAL A 93 2.41 9.62 -4.57
CA VAL A 93 3.74 9.82 -4.00
C VAL A 93 3.78 9.27 -2.59
N PHE A 94 4.81 8.47 -2.32
CA PHE A 94 5.11 7.90 -1.02
C PHE A 94 6.25 8.66 -0.38
N ASP A 95 6.16 8.84 0.93
CA ASP A 95 7.30 9.18 1.77
C ASP A 95 8.07 7.91 2.13
N ILE A 96 9.39 8.02 2.13
CA ILE A 96 10.29 6.92 2.44
C ILE A 96 10.70 7.02 3.91
N THR A 97 10.35 6.02 4.71
CA THR A 97 10.69 5.96 6.15
C THR A 97 11.26 4.60 6.50
N GLY A 98 12.54 4.53 6.86
CA GLY A 98 13.16 3.28 7.30
C GLY A 98 13.26 2.27 6.15
N ASN A 99 12.42 1.23 6.16
CA ASN A 99 12.27 0.25 5.07
C ASN A 99 10.88 0.31 4.41
N GLN A 100 10.14 1.41 4.63
CA GLN A 100 8.75 1.56 4.22
C GLN A 100 8.56 2.69 3.21
N LEU A 101 7.56 2.51 2.35
CA LEU A 101 6.92 3.55 1.56
C LEU A 101 5.54 3.80 2.14
N VAL A 102 5.24 5.03 2.54
CA VAL A 102 3.95 5.37 3.18
C VAL A 102 3.29 6.51 2.43
N THR A 103 2.00 6.40 2.16
CA THR A 103 1.18 7.51 1.67
C THR A 103 -0.23 7.41 2.24
N THR A 104 -0.89 8.55 2.34
CA THR A 104 -2.27 8.64 2.81
C THR A 104 -3.09 9.41 1.79
N SER A 105 -4.25 8.88 1.45
CA SER A 105 -5.25 9.56 0.61
C SER A 105 -6.60 9.51 1.29
N SER A 106 -7.47 10.45 0.94
CA SER A 106 -8.83 10.48 1.45
C SER A 106 -9.81 10.74 0.32
N SER A 107 -10.98 10.14 0.39
CA SER A 107 -12.10 10.41 -0.51
C SER A 107 -13.40 10.59 0.29
N LYS A 108 -14.38 11.23 -0.33
CA LYS A 108 -15.72 11.37 0.22
C LYS A 108 -16.74 11.11 -0.90
N ALA A 109 -17.69 10.21 -0.65
CA ALA A 109 -18.75 9.86 -1.59
C ALA A 109 -20.12 10.06 -0.93
N PRO A 110 -21.05 10.80 -1.56
CA PRO A 110 -22.40 10.97 -1.03
C PRO A 110 -23.18 9.65 -1.07
N ILE A 111 -24.04 9.43 -0.07
CA ILE A 111 -24.95 8.29 -0.06
C ILE A 111 -26.24 8.69 -0.81
N PRO A 112 -26.62 7.98 -1.89
CA PRO A 112 -27.83 8.31 -2.64
C PRO A 112 -29.08 8.36 -1.74
N GLY A 113 -29.83 9.46 -1.81
CA GLY A 113 -31.05 9.66 -1.02
C GLY A 113 -30.82 10.06 0.44
N SER A 114 -29.59 10.43 0.83
CA SER A 114 -29.26 10.89 2.19
C SER A 114 -28.44 12.19 2.17
N THR A 115 -28.49 12.92 3.29
CA THR A 115 -27.58 14.05 3.60
C THR A 115 -26.25 13.59 4.22
N CYS A 116 -26.07 12.28 4.41
CA CYS A 116 -24.84 11.66 4.89
C CYS A 116 -23.91 11.26 3.72
N SER A 117 -22.61 11.28 3.97
CA SER A 117 -21.58 10.78 3.05
C SER A 117 -20.69 9.72 3.71
N ILE A 118 -20.08 8.87 2.89
CA ILE A 118 -18.99 7.97 3.30
C ILE A 118 -17.67 8.68 3.04
N ALA A 119 -16.90 8.93 4.09
CA ALA A 119 -15.49 9.26 4.01
C ALA A 119 -14.65 7.98 4.08
N ASP A 120 -13.64 7.89 3.22
CA ASP A 120 -12.65 6.81 3.20
C ASP A 120 -11.25 7.41 3.34
N LEU A 121 -10.54 7.03 4.40
CA LEU A 121 -9.13 7.33 4.59
C LEU A 121 -8.32 6.08 4.29
N VAL A 122 -7.46 6.17 3.28
CA VAL A 122 -6.60 5.07 2.84
C VAL A 122 -5.17 5.36 3.23
N THR A 123 -4.59 4.53 4.08
CA THR A 123 -3.14 4.53 4.33
C THR A 123 -2.53 3.35 3.59
N THR A 124 -1.65 3.65 2.63
CA THR A 124 -0.92 2.64 1.87
C THR A 124 0.50 2.53 2.42
N THR A 125 0.90 1.33 2.84
CA THR A 125 2.25 1.04 3.33
C THR A 125 2.86 -0.11 2.56
N ALA A 126 3.95 0.14 1.83
CA ALA A 126 4.81 -0.92 1.31
C ALA A 126 5.99 -1.14 2.26
N THR A 127 6.31 -2.39 2.61
CA THR A 127 7.42 -2.72 3.52
C THR A 127 8.43 -3.65 2.84
N ASP A 128 9.71 -3.26 2.82
CA ASP A 128 10.83 -4.08 2.37
C ASP A 128 11.31 -5.01 3.49
N SER A 129 11.38 -6.32 3.22
CA SER A 129 11.98 -7.32 4.12
C SER A 129 13.16 -8.05 3.46
N GLY A 130 13.85 -7.40 2.52
CA GLY A 130 14.97 -7.98 1.78
C GLY A 130 14.49 -8.57 0.47
N ASN A 131 14.27 -9.88 0.38
CA ASN A 131 13.84 -10.53 -0.88
C ASN A 131 12.32 -10.54 -1.06
N THR A 132 11.60 -10.31 0.03
CA THR A 132 10.14 -10.25 0.09
C THR A 132 9.70 -8.89 0.62
N GLY A 133 8.43 -8.58 0.46
CA GLY A 133 7.82 -7.41 1.05
C GLY A 133 6.32 -7.56 1.16
N THR A 134 5.67 -6.52 1.68
CA THR A 134 4.22 -6.41 1.70
C THR A 134 3.79 -5.07 1.15
N LEU A 135 2.58 -5.00 0.62
CA LEU A 135 1.88 -3.75 0.33
C LEU A 135 0.50 -3.83 0.96
N GLU A 136 0.26 -2.99 1.95
CA GLU A 136 -0.98 -2.94 2.71
C GLU A 136 -1.73 -1.66 2.37
N LEU A 137 -3.00 -1.78 1.99
CA LEU A 137 -3.93 -0.67 1.80
C LEU A 137 -4.96 -0.75 2.91
N MET A 138 -4.82 0.09 3.93
CA MET A 138 -5.73 0.15 5.06
C MET A 138 -6.76 1.27 4.83
N HIS A 139 -7.99 0.86 4.55
CA HIS A 139 -9.16 1.72 4.43
C HIS A 139 -9.82 1.89 5.79
N THR A 140 -10.11 3.13 6.17
CA THR A 140 -10.90 3.47 7.34
C THR A 140 -12.13 4.24 6.90
N TYR A 141 -13.29 3.62 7.05
CA TYR A 141 -14.56 4.21 6.67
C TYR A 141 -15.18 5.00 7.82
N SER A 142 -15.77 6.13 7.50
CA SER A 142 -16.55 6.95 8.42
C SER A 142 -17.75 7.54 7.70
N LEU A 143 -18.87 7.66 8.40
CA LEU A 143 -20.03 8.43 7.99
C LEU A 143 -19.86 9.86 8.49
N VAL A 144 -20.06 10.82 7.59
CA VAL A 144 -19.81 12.25 7.83
C VAL A 144 -20.93 13.10 7.22
N ASP A 145 -20.89 14.40 7.54
CA ASP A 145 -21.88 15.42 7.21
C ASP A 145 -23.06 15.47 8.21
N ASP A 146 -24.29 15.08 7.84
CA ASP A 146 -25.46 15.12 8.75
C ASP A 146 -25.46 13.94 9.73
N GLN A 147 -25.16 14.22 11.01
CA GLN A 147 -25.05 13.20 12.05
C GLN A 147 -26.34 12.37 12.23
N ALA A 148 -27.52 12.99 12.20
CA ALA A 148 -28.77 12.26 12.42
C ALA A 148 -29.06 11.30 11.25
N ALA A 149 -28.79 11.74 10.02
CA ALA A 149 -28.89 10.89 8.84
C ALA A 149 -27.85 9.76 8.86
N CYS A 150 -26.61 10.06 9.26
CA CYS A 150 -25.53 9.08 9.37
C CYS A 150 -25.80 8.03 10.45
N ASP A 151 -26.30 8.43 11.62
CA ASP A 151 -26.68 7.51 12.70
C ASP A 151 -27.81 6.58 12.25
N SER A 152 -28.80 7.12 11.53
CA SER A 152 -29.89 6.32 10.95
C SER A 152 -29.36 5.25 9.98
N ILE A 153 -28.42 5.62 9.11
CA ILE A 153 -27.79 4.70 8.16
C ILE A 153 -26.96 3.64 8.89
N ASP A 154 -26.10 4.03 9.84
CA ASP A 154 -25.26 3.08 10.57
C ASP A 154 -26.10 2.11 11.39
N ASN A 155 -27.15 2.58 12.05
CA ASN A 155 -28.09 1.73 12.77
C ASN A 155 -28.82 0.75 11.84
N SER A 156 -29.26 1.20 10.66
CA SER A 156 -29.84 0.32 9.65
C SER A 156 -28.84 -0.77 9.22
N LEU A 157 -27.58 -0.41 8.96
CA LEU A 157 -26.54 -1.38 8.61
C LEU A 157 -26.23 -2.36 9.74
N LYS A 158 -26.19 -1.89 11.00
CA LYS A 158 -26.03 -2.74 12.19
C LYS A 158 -27.16 -3.77 12.29
N THR A 159 -28.42 -3.37 12.09
CA THR A 159 -29.56 -4.30 12.16
C THR A 159 -29.53 -5.38 11.07
N GLN A 160 -28.89 -5.09 9.94
CA GLN A 160 -28.73 -6.03 8.81
C GLN A 160 -27.43 -6.85 8.91
N SER A 161 -26.63 -6.64 9.95
CA SER A 161 -25.33 -7.26 10.14
C SER A 161 -25.41 -8.34 11.22
N PRO A 162 -25.01 -9.60 10.95
CA PRO A 162 -25.01 -10.67 11.95
C PRO A 162 -24.19 -10.35 13.21
N ASN A 163 -23.15 -9.54 13.09
CA ASN A 163 -22.29 -9.14 14.22
C ASN A 163 -22.72 -7.84 14.91
N GLY A 164 -23.84 -7.23 14.48
CA GLY A 164 -24.35 -5.96 15.03
C GLY A 164 -23.47 -4.74 14.77
N LEU A 165 -22.48 -4.83 13.87
CA LEU A 165 -21.61 -3.72 13.47
C LEU A 165 -22.08 -3.08 12.16
N GLY A 166 -21.88 -1.77 12.07
CA GLY A 166 -22.12 -0.97 10.87
C GLY A 166 -20.82 -0.72 10.10
N ILE A 167 -20.73 0.43 9.44
CA ILE A 167 -19.53 0.83 8.68
C ILE A 167 -18.82 2.04 9.31
N GLN A 168 -19.41 2.68 10.32
CA GLN A 168 -18.74 3.72 11.09
C GLN A 168 -17.49 3.17 11.78
N GLY A 169 -16.32 3.71 11.45
CA GLY A 169 -15.04 3.27 12.01
C GLY A 169 -14.58 1.90 11.50
N CYS A 170 -15.21 1.36 10.47
CA CYS A 170 -14.81 0.09 9.88
C CYS A 170 -13.43 0.23 9.23
N VAL A 171 -12.52 -0.67 9.62
CA VAL A 171 -11.18 -0.78 9.03
C VAL A 171 -11.08 -2.04 8.19
N ILE A 172 -10.74 -1.88 6.91
CA ILE A 172 -10.48 -2.98 5.97
C ILE A 172 -9.04 -2.85 5.49
N THR A 173 -8.27 -3.93 5.58
CA THR A 173 -6.89 -3.95 5.07
C THR A 173 -6.78 -4.93 3.93
N PHE A 174 -6.46 -4.44 2.73
CA PHE A 174 -6.03 -5.28 1.61
C PHE A 174 -4.53 -5.50 1.71
N LYS A 175 -4.09 -6.75 1.74
CA LYS A 175 -2.68 -7.12 1.91
C LYS A 175 -2.18 -7.83 0.66
N LEU A 176 -1.13 -7.31 0.07
CA LEU A 176 -0.43 -7.90 -1.06
C LEU A 176 0.94 -8.41 -0.62
N GLY A 177 1.23 -9.68 -0.91
CA GLY A 177 2.57 -10.24 -0.77
C GLY A 177 3.44 -9.87 -1.96
N LEU A 178 4.67 -9.41 -1.70
CA LEU A 178 5.59 -8.96 -2.72
C LEU A 178 6.88 -9.78 -2.73
N THR A 179 7.45 -9.99 -3.91
CA THR A 179 8.81 -10.51 -4.09
C THR A 179 9.57 -9.62 -5.06
N LYS A 180 10.88 -9.44 -4.84
CA LYS A 180 11.72 -8.72 -5.81
C LYS A 180 11.61 -9.38 -7.18
N GLY A 181 11.26 -8.56 -8.18
CA GLY A 181 11.16 -9.00 -9.58
C GLY A 181 12.53 -9.11 -10.21
#